data_AF-A0A2U1M3N2-F1
#
_entry.id   AF-A0A2U1M3N2-F1
#
_cell.length_a   1.000
_cell.length_b   1.000
_cell.length_c   1.000
_cell.angle_alpha   90.00
_cell.angle_beta   90.00
_cell.angle_gamma   90.00
#
_symmetry.space_group_name_H-M   'P 1'
#
loop_
_entity.id
_entity.type
_entity.pdbx_description
1 polymer ?
#
loop_
_entity_poly.entity_id
_entity_poly.type
_entity_poly.pdbx_seq_one_letter_code
_entity_poly.pdbx_strand_id
1 'polypeptide(L)'
;MLVPSLFRLGTLIDALNFANAAEVQQGLFPVEIRRPDKGVKLLGGAVSRDEEFISALAVKRAWRAVELMTRLPLLKDPQSELLLLRSCMGVAKLLFGLRTCQPSFSDEAVDVFDNRLRSAVEDIVACGGPFFVDFQWRVASLHFRYGGLGLLSTKDVSSYAFVASRRKYGAEKFSEP
;
A
#
# COMPACT_ATOMS: atom_id res chain seq x y z
N MET A 1 5.40 -53.96 -42.78
CA MET A 1 5.30 -53.83 -41.31
C MET A 1 5.77 -52.42 -40.96
N LEU A 2 4.85 -51.45 -40.85
CA LEU A 2 4.40 -50.83 -39.58
C LEU A 2 5.60 -50.34 -38.75
N VAL A 3 5.85 -49.03 -38.59
CA VAL A 3 4.99 -48.02 -37.97
C VAL A 3 5.37 -46.60 -38.46
N PRO A 4 4.39 -45.72 -38.79
CA PRO A 4 4.52 -44.31 -38.42
C PRO A 4 3.20 -43.75 -37.86
N SER A 5 2.91 -43.99 -36.57
CA SER A 5 1.74 -43.44 -35.88
C SER A 5 2.05 -42.37 -34.82
N LEU A 6 3.33 -42.05 -34.57
CA LEU A 6 3.72 -41.14 -33.49
C LEU A 6 3.76 -39.65 -33.86
N PHE A 7 3.69 -39.29 -35.14
CA PHE A 7 3.77 -37.89 -35.56
C PHE A 7 2.41 -37.14 -35.57
N ARG A 8 1.29 -37.84 -35.37
CA ARG A 8 -0.07 -37.24 -35.35
C ARG A 8 -0.62 -36.96 -33.95
N LEU A 9 0.02 -37.45 -32.87
CA LEU A 9 -0.45 -37.18 -31.51
C LEU A 9 0.01 -35.81 -30.97
N GLY A 10 1.18 -35.31 -31.40
CA GLY A 10 1.69 -34.01 -30.95
C GLY A 10 0.80 -32.84 -31.39
N THR A 11 0.33 -32.87 -32.64
CA THR A 11 -0.52 -31.79 -33.19
C THR A 11 -1.93 -31.78 -32.63
N LEU A 12 -2.44 -32.92 -32.13
CA LEU A 12 -3.76 -32.99 -31.48
C LEU A 12 -3.73 -32.48 -30.04
N ILE A 13 -2.62 -32.66 -29.31
CA ILE A 13 -2.46 -32.13 -27.95
C ILE A 13 -2.30 -30.60 -27.99
N ASP A 14 -1.58 -30.07 -28.98
CA ASP A 14 -1.46 -28.63 -29.20
C ASP A 14 -2.79 -28.00 -29.65
N ALA A 15 -3.60 -28.71 -30.44
CA ALA A 15 -4.94 -28.27 -30.82
C ALA A 15 -5.95 -28.32 -29.65
N LEU A 16 -5.83 -29.30 -28.74
CA LEU A 16 -6.67 -29.40 -27.54
C LEU A 16 -6.33 -28.31 -26.51
N ASN A 17 -5.06 -27.90 -26.40
CA ASN A 17 -4.66 -26.77 -25.55
C ASN A 17 -5.07 -25.40 -26.13
N PHE A 18 -5.27 -25.29 -27.45
CA PHE A 18 -5.78 -24.07 -28.09
C PHE A 18 -7.29 -23.89 -27.94
N ALA A 19 -8.04 -24.98 -27.75
CA ALA A 19 -9.50 -24.95 -27.67
C ALA A 19 -10.04 -24.44 -26.32
N ASN A 20 -9.22 -24.40 -25.27
CA ASN A 20 -9.67 -24.00 -23.92
C ASN A 20 -9.34 -22.54 -23.55
N ALA A 21 -8.86 -21.74 -24.51
CA ALA A 21 -8.32 -20.40 -24.29
C ALA A 21 -9.16 -19.25 -24.89
N ALA A 22 -10.39 -19.48 -25.35
CA ALA A 22 -11.09 -18.45 -26.11
C ALA A 22 -12.62 -18.41 -25.89
N GLU A 23 -13.01 -18.06 -24.67
CA GLU A 23 -14.07 -17.05 -24.51
C GLU A 23 -13.47 -15.78 -23.90
N VAL A 24 -12.48 -15.22 -24.61
CA VAL A 24 -12.06 -13.84 -24.37
C VAL A 24 -13.19 -12.95 -24.90
N GLN A 25 -14.05 -12.48 -23.99
CA GLN A 25 -15.04 -11.46 -24.29
C GLN A 25 -14.38 -10.35 -25.12
N GLN A 26 -14.95 -10.06 -26.30
CA GLN A 26 -14.52 -8.97 -27.18
C GLN A 26 -14.55 -7.66 -26.39
N GLY A 27 -13.40 -7.29 -25.82
CA GLY A 27 -13.28 -6.12 -24.98
C GLY A 27 -12.89 -4.90 -25.78
N LEU A 28 -13.15 -3.72 -25.21
CA LEU A 28 -12.92 -2.37 -25.72
C LEU A 28 -11.48 -2.05 -26.23
N PHE A 29 -10.52 -2.98 -26.12
CA PHE A 29 -9.11 -2.76 -26.43
C PHE A 29 -8.60 -3.74 -27.51
N PRO A 30 -7.72 -3.28 -28.42
CA PRO A 30 -7.06 -4.12 -29.43
C PRO A 30 -6.30 -5.32 -28.84
N VAL A 31 -6.16 -6.39 -29.63
CA VAL A 31 -5.55 -7.67 -29.22
C VAL A 31 -4.06 -7.52 -28.89
N GLU A 32 -3.40 -6.51 -29.42
CA GLU A 32 -1.99 -6.19 -29.17
C GLU A 32 -1.75 -5.68 -27.74
N ILE A 33 -2.78 -5.19 -27.06
CA ILE A 33 -2.67 -4.71 -25.67
C ILE A 33 -2.85 -5.88 -24.71
N ARG A 34 -1.72 -6.39 -24.22
CA ARG A 34 -1.70 -7.49 -23.23
C ARG A 34 -2.43 -7.06 -21.95
N ARG A 35 -3.42 -7.84 -21.54
CA ARG A 35 -4.12 -7.68 -20.26
C ARG A 35 -3.47 -8.60 -19.22
N PRO A 36 -3.01 -8.07 -18.08
CA PRO A 36 -2.49 -8.90 -17.00
C PRO A 36 -3.63 -9.52 -16.20
N ASP A 37 -3.48 -10.80 -15.87
CA ASP A 37 -4.54 -11.63 -15.30
C ASP A 37 -4.99 -11.17 -13.90
N LYS A 38 -4.02 -10.73 -13.07
CA LYS A 38 -4.26 -10.31 -11.68
C LYS A 38 -4.25 -8.79 -11.46
N GLY A 39 -4.00 -7.98 -12.51
CA GLY A 39 -3.92 -6.51 -12.41
C GLY A 39 -2.51 -5.92 -12.50
N VAL A 40 -2.42 -4.58 -12.46
CA VAL A 40 -1.17 -3.83 -12.64
C VAL A 40 -0.88 -2.85 -11.53
N LYS A 41 0.40 -2.58 -11.31
CA LYS A 41 0.86 -1.38 -10.60
C LYS A 41 1.03 -0.24 -11.59
N LEU A 42 0.13 0.74 -11.58
CA LEU A 42 0.20 1.91 -12.46
C LEU A 42 0.56 3.16 -11.65
N LEU A 43 1.64 3.86 -12.03
CA LEU A 43 2.15 5.07 -11.35
C LEU A 43 2.30 4.90 -9.82
N GLY A 44 2.57 3.66 -9.40
CA GLY A 44 2.69 3.35 -7.99
C GLY A 44 1.39 3.07 -7.26
N GLY A 45 0.21 3.09 -7.89
CA GLY A 45 -1.09 2.64 -7.35
C GLY A 45 -1.47 1.23 -7.86
N ALA A 46 -2.39 0.55 -7.17
CA ALA A 46 -2.93 -0.75 -7.62
C ALA A 46 -4.13 -0.53 -8.56
N VAL A 47 -4.14 -1.20 -9.71
CA VAL A 47 -5.30 -1.28 -10.60
C VAL A 47 -5.62 -2.75 -10.80
N SER A 48 -6.53 -3.27 -9.98
CA SER A 48 -6.99 -4.66 -10.03
C SER A 48 -8.39 -4.82 -9.44
N ARG A 49 -9.02 -5.97 -9.70
CA ARG A 49 -10.19 -6.49 -8.98
C ARG A 49 -9.80 -7.57 -7.96
N ASP A 50 -8.59 -8.10 -8.03
CA ASP A 50 -8.07 -9.12 -7.14
C ASP A 50 -7.64 -8.48 -5.80
N GLU A 51 -8.28 -8.91 -4.72
CA GLU A 51 -8.07 -8.36 -3.38
C GLU A 51 -6.65 -8.68 -2.88
N GLU A 52 -6.17 -9.91 -3.13
CA GLU A 52 -4.83 -10.36 -2.74
C GLU A 52 -3.73 -9.51 -3.38
N PHE A 53 -3.93 -9.12 -4.66
CA PHE A 53 -2.98 -8.27 -5.36
C PHE A 53 -2.90 -6.86 -4.75
N ILE A 54 -4.05 -6.28 -4.36
CA ILE A 54 -4.12 -4.94 -3.77
C ILE A 54 -3.48 -4.95 -2.38
N SER A 55 -3.84 -5.91 -1.54
CA SER A 55 -3.30 -6.04 -0.18
C SER A 55 -1.80 -6.31 -0.19
N ALA A 56 -1.33 -7.25 -1.03
CA ALA A 56 0.10 -7.53 -1.17
C ALA A 56 0.90 -6.30 -1.58
N LEU A 57 0.35 -5.45 -2.45
CA LEU A 57 1.02 -4.21 -2.85
C LEU A 57 1.00 -3.16 -1.73
N ALA A 58 -0.06 -3.08 -0.94
CA ALA A 58 -0.13 -2.21 0.24
C ALA A 58 0.91 -2.64 1.30
N VAL A 59 0.93 -3.93 1.64
CA VAL A 59 1.88 -4.54 2.59
C VAL A 59 3.32 -4.34 2.12
N LYS A 60 3.60 -4.56 0.83
CA LYS A 60 4.92 -4.28 0.25
C LYS A 60 5.37 -2.83 0.41
N ARG A 61 4.45 -1.85 0.33
CA ARG A 61 4.78 -0.43 0.57
C ARG A 61 5.08 -0.19 2.06
N ALA A 62 4.29 -0.76 2.96
CA ALA A 62 4.53 -0.66 4.40
C ALA A 62 5.90 -1.21 4.78
N TRP A 63 6.25 -2.42 4.32
CA TRP A 63 7.57 -3.02 4.58
C TRP A 63 8.73 -2.18 4.08
N ARG A 64 8.60 -1.52 2.92
CA ARG A 64 9.65 -0.60 2.44
C ARG A 64 9.83 0.61 3.32
N ALA A 65 8.76 1.12 3.93
CA ALA A 65 8.85 2.23 4.85
C ALA A 65 9.40 1.77 6.22
N VAL A 66 8.99 0.59 6.69
CA VAL A 66 9.56 -0.08 7.89
C VAL A 66 11.06 -0.27 7.74
N GLU A 67 11.53 -0.76 6.59
CA GLU A 67 12.96 -0.95 6.31
C GLU A 67 13.76 0.36 6.44
N LEU A 68 13.17 1.48 6.04
CA LEU A 68 13.79 2.81 6.19
C LEU A 68 13.82 3.25 7.66
N MET A 69 12.74 3.02 8.42
CA MET A 69 12.69 3.35 9.84
C MET A 69 13.72 2.57 10.66
N THR A 70 14.03 1.33 10.29
CA THR A 70 15.06 0.52 10.96
C THR A 70 16.47 1.12 10.81
N ARG A 71 16.68 1.99 9.83
CA ARG A 71 17.97 2.66 9.59
C ARG A 71 18.12 3.99 10.32
N LEU A 72 17.06 4.50 10.98
CA LEU A 72 17.11 5.77 11.71
C LEU A 72 18.22 5.82 12.76
N PRO A 73 18.45 4.78 13.59
CA PRO A 73 19.48 4.82 14.63
C PRO A 73 20.92 4.99 14.10
N LEU A 74 21.14 4.85 12.79
CA LEU A 74 22.44 5.10 12.17
C LEU A 74 22.84 6.58 12.20
N LEU A 75 21.87 7.49 12.36
CA LEU A 75 22.14 8.92 12.49
C LEU A 75 22.80 9.28 13.83
N LYS A 76 22.53 8.52 14.89
CA LYS A 76 23.07 8.74 16.25
C LYS A 76 22.74 10.12 16.81
N ASP A 77 21.60 10.67 16.40
CA ASP A 77 21.10 11.96 16.86
C ASP A 77 19.56 11.89 16.98
N PRO A 78 19.02 11.76 18.21
CA PRO A 78 17.58 11.62 18.42
C PRO A 78 16.74 12.75 17.82
N GLN A 79 17.27 13.98 17.77
CA GLN A 79 16.55 15.13 17.22
C GLN A 79 16.42 15.03 15.70
N SER A 80 17.50 14.71 14.99
CA SER A 80 17.47 14.47 13.54
C SER A 80 16.64 13.24 13.17
N GLU A 81 16.74 12.16 13.97
CA GLU A 81 15.94 10.95 13.80
C GLU A 81 14.45 11.24 13.90
N LEU A 82 14.02 11.96 14.94
CA LEU A 82 12.63 12.35 15.12
C LEU A 82 12.14 13.27 14.00
N LEU A 83 12.96 14.24 13.59
CA LEU A 83 12.63 15.17 12.51
C LEU A 83 12.40 14.44 11.18
N LEU A 84 13.29 13.51 10.83
CA LEU A 84 13.17 12.68 9.63
C LEU A 84 11.99 11.72 9.71
N LEU A 85 11.76 11.12 10.87
CA LEU A 85 10.63 10.24 11.10
C LEU A 85 9.32 10.99 10.85
N ARG A 86 9.15 12.16 11.47
CA ARG A 86 7.93 12.98 11.31
C ARG A 86 7.73 13.44 9.86
N SER A 87 8.79 13.90 9.20
CA SER A 87 8.67 14.63 7.93
C SER A 87 8.73 13.73 6.70
N CYS A 88 9.51 12.63 6.75
CA CYS A 88 9.89 11.87 5.56
C CYS A 88 9.49 10.39 5.63
N MET A 89 9.58 9.76 6.80
CA MET A 89 9.43 8.31 6.95
C MET A 89 8.13 7.86 7.63
N GLY A 90 7.44 8.78 8.32
CA GLY A 90 6.14 8.57 8.96
C GLY A 90 5.00 8.49 7.93
N VAL A 91 3.79 8.87 8.33
CA VAL A 91 2.57 8.72 7.48
C VAL A 91 2.75 9.31 6.08
N ALA A 92 3.54 10.38 5.92
CA ALA A 92 3.89 10.97 4.62
C ALA A 92 4.40 9.94 3.61
N LYS A 93 5.16 8.92 4.06
CA LYS A 93 5.72 7.88 3.18
C LYS A 93 4.66 6.92 2.65
N LEU A 94 3.60 6.67 3.42
CA LEU A 94 2.49 5.79 3.05
C LEU A 94 1.28 6.52 2.48
N LEU A 95 1.20 7.84 2.64
CA LEU A 95 0.01 8.63 2.32
C LEU A 95 -0.50 8.39 0.90
N PHE A 96 0.39 8.29 -0.09
CA PHE A 96 0.01 7.96 -1.46
C PHE A 96 -0.64 6.56 -1.59
N GLY A 97 -0.12 5.56 -0.87
CA GLY A 97 -0.72 4.23 -0.78
C GLY A 97 -2.13 4.30 -0.21
N LEU A 98 -2.32 5.02 0.91
CA LEU A 98 -3.64 5.19 1.55
C LEU A 98 -4.64 5.93 0.65
N ARG A 99 -4.17 6.87 -0.18
CA ARG A 99 -5.03 7.59 -1.14
C ARG A 99 -5.49 6.73 -2.32
N THR A 100 -4.79 5.63 -2.61
CA THR A 100 -5.04 4.80 -3.80
C THR A 100 -5.67 3.45 -3.46
N CYS A 101 -5.38 2.91 -2.28
CA CYS A 101 -5.92 1.66 -1.77
C CYS A 101 -7.13 1.91 -0.87
N GLN A 102 -8.18 1.10 -1.02
CA GLN A 102 -9.33 1.14 -0.11
C GLN A 102 -8.89 0.67 1.29
N PRO A 103 -9.41 1.29 2.37
CA PRO A 103 -9.03 0.94 3.74
C PRO A 103 -9.11 -0.56 4.04
N SER A 104 -10.17 -1.22 3.58
CA SER A 104 -10.42 -2.67 3.75
C SER A 104 -9.29 -3.58 3.24
N PHE A 105 -8.50 -3.15 2.26
CA PHE A 105 -7.37 -3.93 1.72
C PHE A 105 -6.02 -3.46 2.25
N SER A 106 -6.00 -2.43 3.08
CA SER A 106 -4.78 -1.82 3.61
C SER A 106 -4.59 -2.00 5.11
N ASP A 107 -5.56 -2.60 5.81
CA ASP A 107 -5.53 -2.74 7.27
C ASP A 107 -4.25 -3.44 7.77
N GLU A 108 -3.86 -4.56 7.16
CA GLU A 108 -2.61 -5.25 7.50
C GLU A 108 -1.39 -4.35 7.29
N ALA A 109 -1.35 -3.60 6.18
CA ALA A 109 -0.25 -2.70 5.87
C ALA A 109 -0.17 -1.53 6.87
N VAL A 110 -1.33 -1.03 7.29
CA VAL A 110 -1.48 0.03 8.30
C VAL A 110 -1.00 -0.47 9.66
N ASP A 111 -1.39 -1.67 10.08
CA ASP A 111 -0.98 -2.29 11.34
C ASP A 111 0.54 -2.48 11.41
N VAL A 112 1.12 -3.10 10.37
CA VAL A 112 2.57 -3.33 10.30
C VAL A 112 3.34 -2.01 10.39
N PHE A 113 2.86 -0.97 9.71
CA PHE A 113 3.50 0.33 9.71
C PHE A 113 3.36 1.06 11.03
N ASP A 114 2.15 1.15 11.60
CA ASP A 114 1.92 1.87 12.86
C ASP A 114 2.63 1.19 14.03
N ASN A 115 2.72 -0.15 14.05
CA ASN A 115 3.49 -0.87 15.03
C ASN A 115 4.98 -0.52 14.97
N ARG A 116 5.57 -0.46 13.75
CA ARG A 116 6.97 -0.04 13.63
C ARG A 116 7.15 1.45 13.93
N LEU A 117 6.22 2.31 13.50
CA LEU A 117 6.29 3.74 13.78
C LEU A 117 6.31 3.97 15.30
N ARG A 118 5.43 3.31 16.04
CA ARG A 118 5.40 3.35 17.52
C ARG A 118 6.73 2.89 18.12
N SER A 119 7.23 1.74 17.68
CA SER A 119 8.51 1.20 18.14
C SER A 119 9.69 2.12 17.81
N ALA A 120 9.71 2.75 16.63
CA ALA A 120 10.77 3.70 16.27
C ALA A 120 10.74 4.97 17.14
N VAL A 121 9.55 5.43 17.55
CA VAL A 121 9.42 6.58 18.47
C VAL A 121 9.86 6.21 19.87
N GLU A 122 9.52 5.01 20.33
CA GLU A 122 10.03 4.45 21.59
C GLU A 122 11.56 4.36 21.58
N ASP A 123 12.16 3.82 20.50
CA ASP A 123 13.61 3.74 20.31
C ASP A 123 14.27 5.13 20.44
N ILE A 124 13.67 6.16 19.83
CA ILE A 124 14.21 7.54 19.81
C ILE A 124 14.02 8.27 21.16
N VAL A 125 12.82 8.20 21.75
CA VAL A 125 12.45 9.00 22.93
C VAL A 125 12.91 8.34 24.22
N ALA A 126 12.76 7.02 24.32
CA ALA A 126 13.12 6.27 25.53
C ALA A 126 14.53 5.67 25.46
N CYS A 127 15.26 5.84 24.35
CA CYS A 127 16.55 5.18 24.09
C CYS A 127 16.47 3.66 24.28
N GLY A 128 15.32 3.05 23.93
CA GLY A 128 15.04 1.62 24.16
C GLY A 128 14.80 1.24 25.63
N GLY A 129 14.61 2.22 26.50
CA GLY A 129 14.22 2.01 27.89
C GLY A 129 12.75 1.56 28.00
N PRO A 130 12.38 0.89 29.09
CA PRO A 130 10.97 0.63 29.40
C PRO A 130 10.21 1.97 29.54
N PHE A 131 8.87 1.91 29.62
CA PHE A 131 7.97 3.05 29.91
C PHE A 131 7.36 3.82 28.73
N PHE A 132 7.54 3.42 27.47
CA PHE A 132 6.73 3.98 26.36
C PHE A 132 5.43 3.19 26.19
N VAL A 133 4.36 3.63 26.85
CA VAL A 133 3.06 2.95 26.86
C VAL A 133 2.04 3.76 26.04
N ASP A 134 0.81 3.26 25.93
CA ASP A 134 -0.27 3.88 25.14
C ASP A 134 -0.55 5.35 25.53
N PHE A 135 -0.35 5.74 26.79
CA PHE A 135 -0.51 7.14 27.20
C PHE A 135 0.57 8.03 26.57
N GLN A 136 1.84 7.62 26.63
CA GLN A 136 2.96 8.33 26.00
C GLN A 136 2.77 8.40 24.48
N TRP A 137 2.31 7.31 23.85
CA TRP A 137 1.97 7.32 22.43
C TRP A 137 0.87 8.34 22.11
N ARG A 138 -0.18 8.41 22.93
CA ARG A 138 -1.27 9.38 22.75
C ARG A 138 -0.78 10.82 22.87
N VAL A 139 0.07 11.12 23.86
CA VAL A 139 0.69 12.44 24.01
C VAL A 139 1.62 12.74 22.82
N ALA A 140 2.45 11.78 22.40
CA ALA A 140 3.34 11.94 21.26
C ALA A 140 2.59 12.21 19.94
N SER A 141 1.38 11.68 19.80
CA SER A 141 0.53 11.89 18.63
C SER A 141 -0.12 13.29 18.57
N LEU A 142 -0.12 14.03 19.69
CA LEU A 142 -0.65 15.40 19.72
C LEU A 142 0.26 16.38 18.97
N HIS A 143 -0.32 17.46 18.47
CA HIS A 143 0.45 18.57 17.90
C HIS A 143 1.33 19.25 18.97
N PHE A 144 2.42 19.89 18.52
CA PHE A 144 3.35 20.65 19.38
C PHE A 144 2.66 21.71 20.24
N ARG A 145 1.56 22.31 19.75
CA ARG A 145 0.77 23.29 20.51
C ARG A 145 0.16 22.72 21.80
N TYR A 146 -0.01 21.40 21.87
CA TYR A 146 -0.52 20.67 23.02
C TYR A 146 0.57 19.85 23.74
N GLY A 147 1.85 20.14 23.46
CA GLY A 147 2.99 19.44 24.09
C GLY A 147 3.31 18.06 23.52
N GLY A 148 2.76 17.70 22.35
CA GLY A 148 3.07 16.43 21.68
C GLY A 148 4.20 16.53 20.65
N LEU A 149 4.46 15.43 19.94
CA LEU A 149 5.53 15.30 18.94
C LEU A 149 5.02 15.45 17.48
N GLY A 150 3.73 15.69 17.29
CA GLY A 150 3.11 15.88 15.98
C GLY A 150 3.16 14.65 15.08
N LEU A 151 3.13 13.45 15.68
CA LEU A 151 3.12 12.19 14.95
C LEU A 151 1.68 11.78 14.63
N LEU A 152 1.46 11.23 13.45
CA LEU A 152 0.14 10.79 13.01
C LEU A 152 0.09 9.26 13.02
N SER A 153 -1.04 8.70 13.45
CA SER A 153 -1.35 7.29 13.23
C SER A 153 -1.91 7.10 11.82
N THR A 154 -1.44 6.07 11.14
CA THR A 154 -1.89 5.71 9.79
C THR A 154 -3.33 5.22 9.82
N LYS A 155 -3.77 4.56 10.90
CA LYS A 155 -5.16 4.15 11.12
C LYS A 155 -6.12 5.33 11.04
N ASP A 156 -5.79 6.42 11.73
CA ASP A 156 -6.64 7.61 11.77
C ASP A 156 -6.73 8.28 10.39
N VAL A 157 -5.64 8.26 9.61
CA VAL A 157 -5.54 8.97 8.33
C VAL A 157 -6.07 8.16 7.14
N SER A 158 -6.05 6.83 7.20
CA SER A 158 -6.35 5.93 6.07
C SER A 158 -7.69 6.25 5.39
N SER A 159 -8.78 6.27 6.17
CA SER A 159 -10.13 6.52 5.66
C SER A 159 -10.28 7.91 5.05
N TYR A 160 -9.74 8.95 5.71
CA TYR A 160 -9.82 10.32 5.20
C TYR A 160 -8.98 10.51 3.93
N ALA A 161 -7.78 9.93 3.88
CA ALA A 161 -6.90 10.00 2.73
C ALA A 161 -7.55 9.37 1.49
N PHE A 162 -8.19 8.21 1.64
CA PHE A 162 -8.91 7.54 0.57
C PHE A 162 -10.11 8.35 0.07
N VAL A 163 -10.97 8.83 0.99
CA VAL A 163 -12.16 9.62 0.63
C VAL A 163 -11.76 10.93 -0.06
N ALA A 164 -10.72 11.62 0.42
CA ALA A 164 -10.21 12.85 -0.19
C ALA A 164 -9.69 12.63 -1.63
N SER A 165 -9.28 11.41 -1.99
CA SER A 165 -8.83 11.06 -3.34
C SER A 165 -9.99 10.73 -4.29
N ARG A 166 -11.10 10.21 -3.76
CA ARG A 166 -12.26 9.79 -4.54
C ARG A 166 -13.37 10.83 -4.66
N ARG A 167 -13.35 11.87 -3.83
CA ARG A 167 -14.36 12.93 -3.89
C ARG A 167 -14.30 13.61 -5.26
N LYS A 168 -15.31 13.36 -6.09
CA LYS A 168 -15.55 14.14 -7.30
C LYS A 168 -16.02 15.53 -6.87
N TYR A 169 -15.53 16.59 -7.50
CA TYR A 169 -16.10 17.93 -7.34
C TYR A 169 -17.59 17.84 -7.71
N GLY A 170 -18.46 17.88 -6.70
CA GLY A 170 -19.87 18.14 -6.91
C GLY A 170 -19.98 19.59 -7.38
N ALA A 171 -20.34 19.76 -8.65
CA ALA A 171 -20.93 21.00 -9.14
C ALA A 171 -22.30 21.17 -8.48
N GLU A 172 -22.32 21.53 -7.20
CA GLU A 172 -23.50 22.18 -6.61
C GLU A 172 -23.40 23.65 -6.98
N LYS A 173 -24.16 24.04 -8.02
CA LYS A 173 -24.56 25.43 -8.17
C LYS A 173 -25.30 25.80 -6.89
N PHE A 174 -24.66 26.59 -6.03
CA PHE A 174 -25.39 27.45 -5.11
C PHE A 174 -26.27 28.36 -5.97
N SER A 175 -27.55 28.02 -6.12
CA SER A 175 -28.54 29.06 -6.40
C SER A 175 -28.75 29.78 -5.09
N GLU A 176 -28.10 30.92 -4.94
CA GLU A 176 -28.55 31.90 -3.95
C GLU A 176 -29.94 32.43 -4.37
N PRO A 177 -30.79 32.76 -3.38
CA PRO A 177 -32.18 33.19 -3.58
C PRO A 177 -32.32 34.56 -4.27
#